data_AF-A0A4U1JQT5-F1
#
_entry.id   AF-A0A4U1JQT5-F1
#
_cell.length_a   1.000
_cell.length_b   1.000
_cell.length_c   1.000
_cell.angle_alpha   90.00
_cell.angle_beta   90.00
_cell.angle_gamma   90.00
#
_symmetry.space_group_name_H-M   'P 1'
#
loop_
_entity.id
_entity.type
_entity.pdbx_description
1 polymer ?
#
loop_
_entity_poly.entity_id
_entity_poly.type
_entity_poly.pdbx_seq_one_letter_code
_entity_poly.pdbx_strand_id
1 'polypeptide(L)'
;MPEVICTTVYQFPELSDAAKEKARSWYRDLAPPDDWWDAVYEDFERICEILGIRLKTTPIRLMGGGTRAKPCIWFSGFWSQGDGACFEGYLGHAKGAAARIRDYAPTDATLHGIADRLQAIQRRNFYQLAAEATHR
;
A
#
# COMPACT_ATOMS: atom_id res chain seq x y z
N MET A 1 29.18 1.56 37.59
CA MET A 1 29.82 2.69 36.88
C MET A 1 29.84 2.35 35.41
N PRO A 2 29.41 3.25 34.50
CA PRO A 2 29.57 3.01 33.07
C PRO A 2 31.06 3.03 32.70
N GLU A 3 31.47 2.11 31.84
CA GLU A 3 32.82 2.03 31.29
C GLU A 3 32.84 2.75 29.94
N VAL A 4 33.79 3.66 29.75
CA VAL A 4 33.90 4.46 28.52
C VAL A 4 34.89 3.77 27.58
N ILE A 5 34.43 3.42 26.38
CA ILE A 5 35.26 2.86 25.31
C ILE A 5 35.60 3.97 24.33
N CYS A 6 36.89 4.24 24.13
CA CYS A 6 37.37 5.12 23.06
C CYS A 6 37.59 4.30 21.78
N THR A 7 36.96 4.73 20.69
CA THR A 7 37.15 4.13 19.36
C THR A 7 37.50 5.21 18.36
N THR A 8 38.58 5.03 17.61
CA THR A 8 38.96 5.90 16.51
C THR A 8 37.99 5.68 15.34
N VAL A 9 37.36 6.75 14.87
CA VAL A 9 36.47 6.77 13.70
C VAL A 9 37.15 7.51 12.56
N TYR A 10 36.89 7.07 11.32
CA TYR A 10 37.48 7.64 10.10
C TYR A 10 36.39 8.27 9.23
N GLN A 11 36.68 9.40 8.61
CA GLN A 11 35.85 9.99 7.57
C GLN A 11 36.01 9.25 6.25
N PHE A 12 34.99 9.31 5.39
CA PHE A 12 34.98 8.59 4.12
C PHE A 12 36.22 8.82 3.23
N PRO A 13 36.79 10.04 3.09
CA PRO A 13 37.99 10.27 2.29
C PRO A 13 39.22 9.52 2.83
N GLU A 14 39.28 9.29 4.15
CA GLU A 14 40.40 8.68 4.89
C GLU A 14 40.40 7.14 4.77
N LEU A 15 39.33 6.57 4.22
CA LEU A 15 39.19 5.13 4.01
C LEU A 15 40.01 4.65 2.80
N SER A 16 40.54 3.44 2.90
CA SER A 16 41.09 2.72 1.74
C SER A 16 39.99 2.39 0.72
N ASP A 17 40.34 2.13 -0.54
CA ASP A 17 39.34 1.85 -1.58
C ASP A 17 38.47 0.63 -1.27
N ALA A 18 39.05 -0.41 -0.67
CA ALA A 18 38.31 -1.59 -0.19
C ALA A 18 37.36 -1.24 0.96
N ALA A 19 37.76 -0.36 1.88
CA ALA A 19 36.90 0.10 2.98
C ALA A 19 35.78 1.03 2.49
N LYS A 20 36.06 1.87 1.49
CA LYS A 20 35.04 2.69 0.80
C LYS A 20 34.01 1.80 0.12
N GLU A 21 34.44 0.73 -0.55
CA GLU A 21 33.52 -0.21 -1.19
C GLU A 21 32.66 -0.95 -0.17
N LYS A 22 33.26 -1.39 0.96
CA LYS A 22 32.51 -2.02 2.05
C LYS A 22 31.50 -1.06 2.69
N ALA A 23 31.86 0.21 2.90
CA ALA A 23 30.96 1.24 3.40
C ALA A 23 29.78 1.51 2.45
N ARG A 24 30.02 1.50 1.13
CA ARG A 24 28.97 1.58 0.11
C ARG A 24 28.11 0.32 0.04
N SER A 25 28.71 -0.87 0.19
CA SER A 25 27.99 -2.14 0.23
C SER A 25 27.00 -2.15 1.37
N TRP A 26 27.42 -1.75 2.58
CA TRP A 26 26.54 -1.66 3.74
C TRP A 26 25.28 -0.82 3.47
N TYR A 27 25.42 0.30 2.75
CA TYR A 27 24.27 1.14 2.36
C TYR A 27 23.38 0.48 1.30
N ARG A 28 23.94 -0.28 0.36
CA ARG A 28 23.18 -1.02 -0.67
C ARG A 28 22.47 -2.24 -0.09
N ASP A 29 23.11 -2.96 0.81
CA ASP A 29 22.58 -4.18 1.43
C ASP A 29 21.47 -3.87 2.44
N LEU A 30 21.40 -2.62 2.92
CA LEU A 30 20.30 -2.09 3.73
C LEU A 30 19.11 -1.58 2.91
N ALA A 31 19.16 -1.64 1.58
CA ALA A 31 18.01 -1.31 0.76
C ALA A 31 16.84 -2.22 1.17
N PRO A 32 15.64 -1.68 1.45
CA PRO A 32 14.48 -2.50 1.70
C PRO A 32 14.32 -3.50 0.56
N PRO A 33 13.98 -4.77 0.85
CA PRO A 33 13.70 -5.74 -0.21
C PRO A 33 12.64 -5.17 -1.16
N ASP A 34 12.73 -5.55 -2.44
CA ASP A 34 11.89 -5.01 -3.52
C ASP A 34 10.37 -5.08 -3.23
N ASP A 35 9.96 -5.95 -2.31
CA ASP A 35 8.58 -6.26 -1.92
C ASP A 35 8.14 -5.61 -0.58
N TRP A 36 8.85 -4.59 -0.07
CA TRP A 36 8.48 -3.92 1.20
C TRP A 36 7.04 -3.36 1.23
N TRP A 37 6.42 -3.20 0.06
CA TRP A 37 5.08 -2.69 -0.14
C TRP A 37 4.03 -3.78 -0.41
N ASP A 38 4.37 -5.08 -0.40
CA ASP A 38 3.41 -6.16 -0.71
C ASP A 38 2.17 -6.11 0.21
N ALA A 39 2.38 -5.81 1.50
CA ALA A 39 1.30 -5.66 2.47
C ALA A 39 0.32 -4.52 2.12
N VAL A 40 0.72 -3.55 1.30
CA VAL A 40 -0.13 -2.43 0.86
C VAL A 40 -1.27 -2.93 -0.04
N TYR A 41 -1.04 -3.95 -0.87
CA TYR A 41 -2.11 -4.50 -1.72
C TYR A 41 -3.16 -5.21 -0.88
N GLU A 42 -2.74 -6.07 0.04
CA GLU A 42 -3.64 -6.80 0.93
C GLU A 42 -4.45 -5.86 1.82
N ASP A 43 -3.79 -4.82 2.37
CA ASP A 43 -4.45 -3.79 3.16
C ASP A 43 -5.48 -3.01 2.34
N PHE A 44 -5.10 -2.58 1.13
CA PHE A 44 -6.00 -1.86 0.24
C PHE A 44 -7.21 -2.71 -0.19
N GLU A 45 -7.00 -3.98 -0.54
CA GLU A 45 -8.08 -4.92 -0.86
C GLU A 45 -9.05 -5.08 0.32
N ARG A 46 -8.52 -5.20 1.56
CA ARG A 46 -9.33 -5.29 2.77
C ARG A 46 -10.15 -4.02 3.00
N ILE A 47 -9.55 -2.85 2.83
CA ILE A 47 -10.23 -1.56 2.93
C ILE A 47 -11.35 -1.46 1.88
N CYS A 48 -11.08 -1.86 0.64
CA CYS A 48 -12.09 -1.91 -0.41
C CYS A 48 -13.29 -2.78 -0.01
N GLU A 49 -13.05 -4.00 0.49
CA GLU A 49 -14.09 -4.91 0.97
C GLU A 49 -14.94 -4.27 2.09
N ILE A 50 -14.30 -3.60 3.05
CA ILE A 50 -14.99 -2.93 4.15
C ILE A 50 -15.88 -1.80 3.64
N LEU A 51 -15.39 -1.01 2.68
CA LEU A 51 -16.10 0.13 2.12
C LEU A 51 -17.16 -0.22 1.06
N GLY A 52 -17.26 -1.49 0.66
CA GLY A 52 -18.21 -1.93 -0.37
C GLY A 52 -17.71 -1.72 -1.79
N ILE A 53 -16.39 -1.68 -1.97
CA ILE A 53 -15.72 -1.62 -3.26
C ILE A 53 -15.31 -3.04 -3.67
N ARG A 54 -15.84 -3.51 -4.78
CA ARG A 54 -15.42 -4.76 -5.42
C ARG A 54 -14.47 -4.44 -6.55
N LEU A 55 -13.19 -4.77 -6.37
CA LEU A 55 -12.16 -4.53 -7.36
C LEU A 55 -12.42 -5.34 -8.64
N LYS A 56 -12.16 -4.73 -9.80
CA LYS A 56 -12.09 -5.46 -11.06
C LYS A 56 -10.88 -6.37 -11.04
N THR A 57 -10.92 -7.44 -11.83
CA THR A 57 -9.80 -8.37 -11.93
C THR A 57 -9.46 -8.66 -13.38
N THR A 58 -8.17 -8.74 -13.69
CA THR A 58 -7.67 -9.23 -14.97
C THR A 58 -7.11 -10.65 -14.81
N PRO A 59 -7.34 -11.57 -15.76
CA PRO A 59 -6.74 -12.89 -15.72
C PRO A 59 -5.23 -12.81 -15.98
N ILE A 60 -4.43 -13.35 -15.06
CA ILE A 60 -2.98 -13.54 -15.24
C ILE A 60 -2.66 -15.03 -15.39
N ARG A 61 -1.84 -15.36 -16.39
CA ARG A 61 -1.42 -16.73 -16.66
C ARG A 61 -0.28 -17.13 -15.73
N LEU A 62 -0.42 -18.28 -15.10
CA LEU A 62 0.59 -18.87 -14.23
C LEU A 62 1.52 -19.77 -15.03
N MET A 63 2.75 -19.94 -14.57
CA MET A 63 3.75 -20.79 -15.22
C MET A 63 3.27 -22.25 -15.39
N GLY A 64 2.38 -22.74 -14.51
CA GLY A 64 1.77 -24.07 -14.59
C GLY A 64 0.55 -24.19 -15.51
N GLY A 65 0.27 -23.21 -16.38
CA GLY A 65 -0.83 -23.25 -17.34
C GLY A 65 -2.21 -22.86 -16.80
N GLY A 66 -2.33 -22.63 -15.48
CA GLY A 66 -3.54 -22.07 -14.85
C GLY A 66 -3.66 -20.56 -15.00
N THR A 67 -4.80 -20.01 -14.60
CA THR A 67 -5.07 -18.57 -14.58
C THR A 67 -5.48 -18.13 -13.17
N ARG A 68 -4.93 -17.01 -12.69
CA ARG A 68 -5.36 -16.36 -11.45
C ARG A 68 -6.01 -15.01 -11.77
N ALA A 69 -7.02 -14.61 -11.01
CA ALA A 69 -7.56 -13.26 -11.07
C ALA A 69 -6.64 -12.29 -10.31
N LYS A 70 -6.08 -11.29 -11.00
CA LYS A 70 -5.30 -10.21 -10.40
C LYS A 70 -6.16 -8.96 -10.27
N PRO A 71 -6.32 -8.35 -9.08
CA PRO A 71 -7.02 -7.08 -8.93
C PRO A 71 -6.41 -5.99 -9.80
N CYS A 72 -7.24 -5.16 -10.42
CA CYS A 72 -6.83 -3.99 -11.20
C CYS A 72 -6.44 -2.84 -10.25
N ILE A 73 -5.32 -3.02 -9.56
CA ILE A 73 -4.64 -2.01 -8.74
C ILE A 73 -3.38 -1.60 -9.50
N TRP A 74 -3.28 -0.32 -9.82
CA TRP A 74 -2.18 0.27 -10.56
C TRP A 74 -1.34 1.07 -9.57
N PHE A 75 -0.38 0.37 -9.00
CA PHE A 75 0.62 0.88 -8.08
C PHE A 75 1.92 0.13 -8.38
N SER A 76 3.07 0.80 -8.23
CA SER A 76 4.39 0.24 -8.54
C SER A 76 5.47 0.67 -7.54
N GLY A 77 5.07 1.21 -6.37
CA GLY A 77 6.00 1.71 -5.36
C GLY A 77 6.69 3.03 -5.74
N PHE A 78 7.77 3.35 -5.01
CA PHE A 78 8.40 4.68 -5.01
C PHE A 78 9.47 4.93 -6.11
N TRP A 79 9.58 4.06 -7.13
CA TRP A 79 10.59 4.22 -8.19
C TRP A 79 10.06 4.77 -9.52
N SER A 80 8.75 5.02 -9.66
CA SER A 80 8.18 5.74 -10.81
C SER A 80 7.28 6.88 -10.34
N GLN A 81 7.87 8.04 -10.08
CA GLN A 81 7.11 9.29 -9.91
C GLN A 81 6.48 9.68 -11.25
N GLY A 82 5.19 9.38 -11.46
CA GLY A 82 4.50 9.81 -12.68
C GLY A 82 3.01 9.46 -12.71
N ASP A 83 2.66 8.21 -12.43
CA ASP A 83 1.32 7.70 -12.81
C ASP A 83 0.31 7.66 -11.65
N GLY A 84 0.77 7.92 -10.42
CA GLY A 84 -0.06 7.87 -9.21
C GLY A 84 -0.50 6.46 -8.83
N ALA A 85 -1.21 6.34 -7.70
CA ALA A 85 -1.85 5.09 -7.28
C ALA A 85 -3.33 5.14 -7.69
N CYS A 86 -3.79 4.20 -8.52
CA CYS A 86 -5.18 4.12 -8.95
C CYS A 86 -5.70 2.68 -8.97
N PHE A 87 -7.01 2.52 -9.12
CA PHE A 87 -7.65 1.20 -9.13
C PHE A 87 -8.91 1.23 -10.00
N GLU A 88 -9.39 0.04 -10.35
CA GLU A 88 -10.69 -0.14 -10.96
C GLU A 88 -11.60 -1.01 -10.10
N GLY A 89 -12.88 -0.66 -10.03
CA GLY A 89 -13.83 -1.40 -9.19
C GLY A 89 -15.25 -0.88 -9.27
N TYR A 90 -16.13 -1.61 -8.59
CA TYR A 90 -17.54 -1.26 -8.43
C TYR A 90 -17.80 -0.87 -6.99
N LEU A 91 -18.29 0.34 -6.76
CA LEU A 91 -18.74 0.80 -5.46
C LEU A 91 -20.23 0.49 -5.30
N GLY A 92 -20.61 -0.09 -4.17
CA GLY A 92 -21.99 -0.27 -3.75
C GLY A 92 -22.18 0.04 -2.27
N HIS A 93 -23.41 -0.11 -1.78
CA HIS A 93 -23.67 0.05 -0.36
C HIS A 93 -23.12 -1.13 0.45
N ALA A 94 -22.23 -0.85 1.40
CA ALA A 94 -21.83 -1.80 2.44
C ALA A 94 -22.41 -1.40 3.80
N LYS A 95 -23.23 -2.30 4.37
CA LYS A 95 -23.82 -2.08 5.70
C LYS A 95 -22.73 -2.08 6.77
N GLY A 96 -22.75 -1.07 7.63
CA GLY A 96 -21.81 -0.95 8.74
C GLY A 96 -20.37 -0.63 8.34
N ALA A 97 -20.10 -0.20 7.10
CA ALA A 97 -18.76 0.16 6.62
C ALA A 97 -18.04 1.14 7.56
N ALA A 98 -18.74 2.19 8.02
CA ALA A 98 -18.17 3.22 8.89
C ALA A 98 -17.75 2.71 10.29
N ALA A 99 -18.42 1.69 10.83
CA ALA A 99 -18.01 1.07 12.09
C ALA A 99 -16.83 0.12 11.85
N ARG A 100 -16.96 -0.78 10.87
CA ARG A 100 -15.92 -1.76 10.53
C ARG A 100 -14.58 -1.12 10.18
N ILE A 101 -14.60 0.04 9.50
CA ILE A 101 -13.36 0.72 9.12
C ILE A 101 -12.66 1.37 10.33
N ARG A 102 -13.43 1.77 11.35
CA ARG A 102 -12.87 2.28 12.62
C ARG A 102 -12.29 1.15 13.45
N ASP A 103 -12.90 -0.03 13.41
CA ASP A 103 -12.34 -1.21 14.05
C ASP A 103 -11.04 -1.67 13.36
N TYR A 104 -11.02 -1.61 12.02
CA TYR A 104 -9.87 -2.02 11.21
C TYR A 104 -8.69 -1.04 11.26
N ALA A 105 -8.96 0.25 11.10
CA ALA A 105 -7.96 1.31 11.06
C ALA A 105 -8.28 2.39 12.10
N PRO A 106 -8.11 2.13 13.40
CA PRO A 106 -8.62 2.98 14.48
C PRO A 106 -8.02 4.38 14.53
N THR A 107 -6.84 4.58 13.95
CA THR A 107 -6.13 5.87 13.96
C THR A 107 -6.22 6.64 12.63
N ASP A 108 -6.85 6.07 11.59
CA ASP A 108 -6.93 6.71 10.27
C ASP A 108 -8.19 7.58 10.12
N ALA A 109 -8.07 8.83 10.56
CA ALA A 109 -9.17 9.80 10.47
C ALA A 109 -9.59 10.13 9.02
N THR A 110 -8.67 10.01 8.05
CA THR A 110 -8.97 10.26 6.63
C THR A 110 -9.91 9.18 6.12
N LEU A 111 -9.59 7.92 6.41
CA LEU A 111 -10.36 6.77 6.00
C LEU A 111 -11.74 6.75 6.66
N HIS A 112 -11.83 7.14 7.94
CA HIS A 112 -13.11 7.35 8.62
C HIS A 112 -13.97 8.40 7.91
N GLY A 113 -13.37 9.54 7.55
CA GLY A 113 -14.06 10.61 6.81
C GLY A 113 -14.54 10.17 5.43
N ILE A 114 -13.79 9.31 4.73
CA ILE A 114 -14.24 8.70 3.46
C ILE A 114 -15.48 7.84 3.72
N ALA A 115 -15.44 6.92 4.68
CA ALA A 115 -16.56 6.04 4.99
C ALA A 115 -17.82 6.79 5.41
N ASP A 116 -17.68 7.86 6.20
CA ASP A 116 -18.80 8.68 6.64
C ASP A 116 -19.46 9.42 5.46
N ARG A 117 -18.67 9.96 4.54
CA ARG A 117 -19.19 10.61 3.32
C ARG A 117 -19.91 9.63 2.41
N LEU A 118 -19.34 8.44 2.21
CA LEU A 118 -19.97 7.36 1.45
C LEU A 118 -21.31 6.95 2.09
N GLN A 119 -21.33 6.76 3.41
CA GLN A 119 -22.56 6.43 4.15
C GLN A 119 -23.61 7.54 4.06
N ALA A 120 -23.22 8.80 4.18
CA ALA A 120 -24.13 9.94 4.09
C ALA A 120 -24.79 10.02 2.71
N ILE A 121 -24.01 9.83 1.64
CA ILE A 121 -24.53 9.81 0.26
C ILE A 121 -25.46 8.61 0.05
N GLN A 122 -25.07 7.42 0.53
CA GLN A 122 -25.93 6.23 0.43
C GLN A 122 -27.27 6.43 1.15
N ARG A 123 -27.26 6.97 2.37
CA ARG A 123 -28.49 7.22 3.15
C ARG A 123 -29.44 8.18 2.43
N ARG A 124 -28.93 9.23 1.79
CA ARG A 124 -29.73 10.18 1.00
C ARG A 124 -30.38 9.55 -0.22
N ASN A 125 -29.82 8.44 -0.72
CA ASN A 125 -30.26 7.73 -1.92
C ASN A 125 -30.84 6.35 -1.59
N PHE A 126 -31.42 6.19 -0.38
CA PHE A 126 -32.05 4.95 0.07
C PHE A 126 -31.17 3.69 -0.09
N TYR A 127 -29.85 3.87 0.01
CA TYR A 127 -28.85 2.82 -0.11
C TYR A 127 -28.78 2.13 -1.49
N GLN A 128 -29.23 2.82 -2.55
CA GLN A 128 -29.27 2.29 -3.91
C GLN A 128 -28.16 2.83 -4.81
N LEU A 129 -27.28 3.70 -4.31
CA LEU A 129 -26.24 4.30 -5.14
C LEU A 129 -25.17 3.25 -5.47
N ALA A 130 -24.85 3.14 -6.75
CA ALA A 130 -23.76 2.34 -7.27
C ALA A 130 -22.89 3.19 -8.19
N ALA A 131 -21.59 2.90 -8.24
CA ALA A 131 -20.66 3.57 -9.12
C ALA A 131 -19.63 2.58 -9.68
N GLU A 132 -19.05 2.92 -10.82
CA GLU A 132 -17.93 2.21 -11.41
C GLU A 132 -16.73 3.14 -11.51
N ALA A 133 -15.58 2.70 -11.00
CA ALA A 133 -14.28 3.32 -11.16
C ALA A 133 -13.51 2.59 -12.25
N THR A 134 -13.02 3.34 -13.24
CA THR A 134 -12.22 2.85 -14.37
C THR A 134 -10.94 3.65 -14.50
N HIS A 135 -9.88 3.00 -14.98
CA HIS A 135 -8.59 3.60 -15.28
C HIS A 135 -8.40 3.61 -16.81
N ARG A 136 -7.73 4.64 -17.35
CA ARG A 136 -7.58 4.86 -18.80
C ARG A 136 -6.29 4.29 -19.34
#